data_AF-A0A538UA36-F1
#
_entry.id   AF-A0A538UA36-F1
#
_cell.length_a   1.000
_cell.length_b   1.000
_cell.length_c   1.000
_cell.angle_alpha   90.00
_cell.angle_beta   90.00
_cell.angle_gamma   90.00
#
_symmetry.space_group_name_H-M   'P 1'
#
loop_
_entity.id
_entity.type
_entity.pdbx_description
1 polymer ?
#
loop_
_entity_poly.entity_id
_entity_poly.type
_entity_poly.pdbx_seq_one_letter_code
_entity_poly.pdbx_strand_id
1 'polypeptide(L)'
;MESVASEGGETVRLEIAAPRGLNVREAGADIRAGDRALEAGRELSPHDLAVLAALGVPAPRVGRAPRVVALSTGDELLDVDAPLAPGAIRDSNLPMLEALLEESGARVIRSERLPDVTPRVAERIARALEDADVVLTLGGVSAGRHDPVQEALADQPDIARWRVAMKPGRPQAFGSPQGRLFFGLPGNPASVACVFETLVRPALRKLQGFAALDRPRLDVRAAHAIESRPGRTDFVRAILARRGAEWWASEAGAQISGHVLPQSRAHALVLVPEAAERVAPGERVEAILLRWPDAE
;
A
#
# COMPACT_ATOMS: atom_id res chain seq x y z
N MET A 1 -33.90 -32.05 6.17
CA MET A 1 -35.01 -32.99 5.87
C MET A 1 -36.22 -32.37 6.54
N GLU A 2 -37.16 -31.80 5.80
CA GLU A 2 -38.41 -31.29 6.38
C GLU A 2 -39.17 -32.48 6.96
N SER A 3 -39.32 -32.51 8.28
CA SER A 3 -40.27 -33.43 8.92
C SER A 3 -41.65 -32.84 8.76
N VAL A 4 -42.44 -33.43 7.86
CA VAL A 4 -43.80 -33.03 7.53
C VAL A 4 -44.67 -33.10 8.80
N ALA A 5 -45.35 -32.01 9.12
CA ALA A 5 -46.46 -31.98 10.06
C ALA A 5 -47.76 -31.92 9.23
N SER A 6 -48.68 -32.85 9.43
CA SER A 6 -50.08 -32.58 9.05
C SER A 6 -50.71 -31.76 10.17
N GLU A 7 -51.06 -30.51 9.87
CA GLU A 7 -51.75 -29.63 10.81
C GLU A 7 -53.20 -30.08 10.97
N GLY A 8 -53.48 -30.75 12.08
CA GLY A 8 -54.83 -31.05 12.55
C GLY A 8 -55.05 -30.40 13.91
N GLY A 9 -55.35 -29.10 13.94
CA GLY A 9 -55.74 -28.38 15.17
C GLY A 9 -54.63 -28.27 16.22
N GLU A 10 -54.94 -28.66 17.47
CA GLU A 10 -54.07 -28.43 18.66
C GLU A 10 -52.89 -29.40 18.80
N THR A 11 -52.71 -30.36 17.88
CA THR A 11 -51.67 -31.39 18.00
C THR A 11 -50.79 -31.48 16.75
N VAL A 12 -49.49 -31.74 16.96
CA VAL A 12 -48.50 -31.97 15.91
C VAL A 12 -48.05 -33.44 15.96
N ARG A 13 -48.09 -34.12 14.82
CA ARG A 13 -47.58 -35.49 14.67
C ARG A 13 -46.16 -35.46 14.09
N LEU A 14 -45.22 -36.14 14.75
CA LEU A 14 -43.87 -36.35 14.24
C LEU A 14 -43.80 -37.69 13.49
N GLU A 15 -43.42 -37.66 12.21
CA GLU A 15 -43.35 -38.87 11.37
C GLU A 15 -41.99 -39.58 11.44
N ILE A 16 -40.97 -38.94 12.00
CA ILE A 16 -39.60 -39.44 12.07
C ILE A 16 -39.12 -39.38 13.52
N ALA A 17 -38.44 -40.44 13.97
CA ALA A 17 -37.79 -40.45 15.28
C ALA A 17 -36.64 -39.44 15.31
N ALA A 18 -36.65 -38.50 16.26
CA ALA A 18 -35.58 -37.53 16.47
C ALA A 18 -34.60 -38.05 17.53
N PRO A 19 -33.33 -38.35 17.19
CA PRO A 19 -32.34 -38.71 18.18
C PRO A 19 -32.05 -37.54 19.12
N ARG A 20 -31.61 -37.86 20.34
CA ARG A 20 -31.19 -36.85 21.32
C ARG A 20 -30.13 -35.94 20.71
N GLY A 21 -30.38 -34.62 20.77
CA GLY A 21 -29.45 -33.61 20.24
C GLY A 21 -29.67 -33.27 18.76
N LEU A 22 -30.60 -33.91 18.05
CA LEU A 22 -30.95 -33.50 16.68
C LEU A 22 -31.45 -32.06 16.69
N ASN A 23 -30.87 -31.21 15.84
CA ASN A 23 -31.20 -29.79 15.71
C ASN A 23 -31.02 -28.98 17.02
N VAL A 24 -30.22 -29.47 17.97
CA VAL A 24 -29.83 -28.72 19.16
C VAL A 24 -28.44 -28.13 18.94
N ARG A 25 -28.29 -26.83 19.20
CA ARG A 25 -26.98 -26.16 19.24
C ARG A 25 -26.59 -25.96 20.70
N GLU A 26 -25.50 -26.59 21.13
CA GLU A 26 -25.03 -26.48 22.50
C GLU A 26 -24.46 -25.07 22.80
N ALA A 27 -24.50 -24.68 24.08
CA ALA A 27 -23.90 -23.44 24.52
C ALA A 27 -22.40 -23.43 24.22
N GLY A 28 -21.91 -22.38 23.56
CA GLY A 28 -20.50 -22.26 23.17
C GLY A 28 -20.06 -23.26 22.09
N ALA A 29 -20.99 -23.81 21.30
CA ALA A 29 -20.64 -24.71 20.19
C ALA A 29 -19.81 -24.01 19.09
N ASP A 30 -19.93 -22.69 18.96
CA ASP A 30 -19.14 -21.87 18.04
C ASP A 30 -17.98 -21.17 18.77
N ILE A 31 -18.31 -20.31 19.75
CA ILE A 31 -17.34 -19.55 20.55
C ILE A 31 -17.66 -19.72 22.03
N ARG A 32 -16.70 -20.17 22.84
CA ARG A 32 -16.86 -20.29 24.29
C ARG A 32 -16.46 -19.00 25.01
N ALA A 33 -17.00 -18.81 26.21
CA ALA A 33 -16.56 -17.72 27.08
C ALA A 33 -15.06 -17.87 27.39
N GLY A 34 -14.29 -16.80 27.15
CA GLY A 34 -12.85 -16.78 27.31
C GLY A 34 -12.06 -17.08 26.03
N ASP A 35 -12.71 -17.56 24.97
CA ASP A 35 -12.05 -17.77 23.68
C ASP A 35 -11.64 -16.44 23.04
N ARG A 36 -10.51 -16.45 22.33
CA ARG A 36 -10.10 -15.34 21.49
C ARG A 36 -10.85 -15.40 20.17
N ALA A 37 -11.97 -14.69 20.08
CA ALA A 37 -12.79 -14.63 18.86
C ALA A 37 -12.06 -13.94 17.69
N LEU A 38 -11.30 -12.87 17.97
CA LEU A 38 -10.53 -12.12 16.97
C LEU A 38 -9.15 -11.76 17.53
N GLU A 39 -8.16 -11.70 16.65
CA GLU A 39 -6.79 -11.30 16.99
C GLU A 39 -6.56 -9.82 16.73
N ALA A 40 -5.79 -9.15 17.59
CA ALA A 40 -5.40 -7.76 17.36
C ALA A 40 -4.43 -7.64 16.16
N GLY A 41 -4.54 -6.54 15.41
CA GLY A 41 -3.65 -6.24 14.29
C GLY A 41 -4.04 -6.89 12.95
N ARG A 42 -5.25 -7.46 12.85
CA ARG A 42 -5.85 -7.84 11.57
C ARG A 42 -6.78 -6.75 11.04
N GLU A 43 -7.02 -6.80 9.74
CA GLU A 43 -8.09 -6.02 9.09
C GLU A 43 -9.46 -6.61 9.46
N LEU A 44 -10.44 -5.75 9.73
CA LEU A 44 -11.80 -6.17 10.01
C LEU A 44 -12.54 -6.41 8.69
N SER A 45 -12.83 -7.67 8.41
CA SER A 45 -13.73 -8.06 7.31
C SER A 45 -15.20 -7.87 7.70
N PRO A 46 -16.14 -7.88 6.74
CA PRO A 46 -17.57 -7.91 7.05
C PRO A 46 -17.97 -9.05 8.00
N HIS A 47 -17.30 -10.19 7.91
CA HIS A 47 -17.55 -11.34 8.79
C HIS A 47 -17.03 -11.10 10.21
N ASP A 48 -15.91 -10.39 10.36
CA ASP A 48 -15.40 -10.00 11.69
C ASP A 48 -16.37 -9.02 12.37
N LEU A 49 -16.99 -8.11 11.60
CA LEU A 49 -18.05 -7.23 12.12
C LEU A 49 -19.28 -8.02 12.58
N ALA A 50 -19.67 -9.08 11.87
CA ALA A 50 -20.76 -9.96 12.28
C ALA A 50 -20.43 -10.69 13.60
N VAL A 51 -19.20 -11.17 13.77
CA VAL A 51 -18.73 -11.79 15.02
C VAL A 51 -18.79 -10.77 16.17
N LEU A 52 -18.27 -9.56 15.97
CA LEU A 52 -18.32 -8.50 16.97
C LEU A 52 -19.75 -8.14 17.38
N ALA A 53 -20.66 -8.05 16.42
CA ALA A 53 -22.07 -7.79 16.68
C ALA A 53 -22.74 -8.95 17.45
N ALA A 54 -22.48 -10.20 17.06
CA ALA A 54 -23.00 -11.39 17.73
C ALA A 54 -22.50 -11.49 19.19
N LEU A 55 -21.29 -11.01 19.47
CA LEU A 55 -20.70 -10.93 20.80
C LEU A 55 -21.12 -9.68 21.59
N GLY A 56 -21.96 -8.81 21.02
CA GLY A 56 -22.43 -7.59 21.69
C GLY A 56 -21.34 -6.52 21.86
N VAL A 57 -20.39 -6.43 20.90
CA VAL A 57 -19.31 -5.43 20.89
C VAL A 57 -19.63 -4.32 19.89
N PRO A 58 -20.30 -3.21 20.30
CA PRO A 58 -20.75 -2.17 19.38
C PRO A 58 -19.63 -1.22 18.91
N ALA A 59 -18.56 -1.10 19.69
CA ALA A 59 -17.46 -0.17 19.45
C ALA A 59 -16.10 -0.85 19.71
N PRO A 60 -15.59 -1.65 18.75
CA PRO A 60 -14.29 -2.27 18.89
C PRO A 60 -13.19 -1.21 18.95
N ARG A 61 -12.14 -1.48 19.74
CA ARG A 61 -10.93 -0.65 19.72
C ARG A 61 -10.16 -0.95 18.43
N VAL A 62 -9.99 0.07 17.59
CA VAL A 62 -9.28 -0.03 16.31
C VAL A 62 -8.13 0.97 16.24
N GLY A 63 -7.17 0.71 15.35
CA GLY A 63 -6.12 1.66 15.02
C GLY A 63 -6.70 2.93 14.39
N ARG A 64 -6.15 4.10 14.76
CA ARG A 64 -6.53 5.36 14.13
C ARG A 64 -5.90 5.48 12.74
N ALA A 65 -6.61 6.12 11.81
CA ALA A 65 -6.02 6.53 10.53
C ALA A 65 -4.88 7.55 10.80
N PRO A 66 -3.64 7.29 10.33
CA PRO A 66 -2.56 8.26 10.43
C PRO A 66 -2.91 9.52 9.65
N ARG A 67 -2.64 10.68 10.25
CA ARG A 67 -2.78 11.98 9.58
C ARG A 67 -1.55 12.22 8.73
N VAL A 68 -1.74 12.52 7.45
CA VAL A 68 -0.64 12.66 6.49
C VAL A 68 -0.68 14.01 5.80
N VAL A 69 0.50 14.61 5.63
CA VAL A 69 0.71 15.77 4.75
C VAL A 69 1.57 15.33 3.58
N ALA A 70 1.15 15.65 2.35
CA ALA A 70 1.93 15.44 1.14
C ALA A 70 2.31 16.79 0.51
N LEU A 71 3.60 16.99 0.25
CA LEU A 71 4.14 18.21 -0.35
C LEU A 71 4.81 17.85 -1.66
N SER A 72 4.52 18.57 -2.73
CA SER A 72 5.19 18.46 -4.02
C SER A 72 5.98 19.73 -4.29
N THR A 73 7.23 19.64 -4.76
CA THR A 73 8.05 20.80 -5.13
C THR A 73 8.49 20.67 -6.58
N GLY A 74 8.42 21.77 -7.32
CA GLY A 74 8.92 21.84 -8.70
C GLY A 74 8.29 22.98 -9.46
N ASP A 75 9.10 23.94 -9.91
CA ASP A 75 8.62 25.06 -10.74
C ASP A 75 8.14 24.60 -12.12
N GLU A 76 8.52 23.39 -12.55
CA GLU A 76 8.01 22.76 -13.78
C GLU A 76 6.58 22.22 -13.66
N LEU A 77 6.07 22.06 -12.42
CA LEU A 77 4.82 21.35 -12.16
C LEU A 77 3.61 22.25 -12.33
N LEU A 78 2.70 21.81 -13.20
CA LEU A 78 1.41 22.44 -13.48
C LEU A 78 0.25 21.67 -12.86
N ASP A 79 -0.88 22.36 -12.68
CA ASP A 79 -2.16 21.70 -12.42
C ASP A 79 -2.58 20.79 -13.59
N VAL A 80 -3.39 19.78 -13.29
CA VAL A 80 -3.78 18.74 -14.25
C VAL A 80 -4.56 19.28 -15.46
N ASP A 81 -5.33 20.35 -15.26
CA ASP A 81 -6.14 21.02 -16.26
C ASP A 81 -5.41 22.19 -16.96
N ALA A 82 -4.24 22.58 -16.46
CA ALA A 82 -3.48 23.68 -17.02
C ALA A 82 -2.97 23.34 -18.44
N PRO A 83 -2.90 24.35 -19.34
CA PRO A 83 -2.25 24.20 -20.64
C PRO A 83 -0.74 23.97 -20.45
N LEU A 84 -0.16 23.08 -21.26
CA LEU A 84 1.28 22.81 -21.21
C LEU A 84 2.07 24.04 -21.68
N ALA A 85 3.12 24.37 -20.93
CA ALA A 85 4.11 25.37 -21.28
C ALA A 85 5.47 24.71 -21.56
N PRO A 86 6.37 25.38 -22.31
CA PRO A 86 7.73 24.87 -22.52
C PRO A 86 8.44 24.55 -21.21
N GLY A 87 8.97 23.33 -21.09
CA GLY A 87 9.69 22.88 -19.89
C GLY A 87 8.79 22.47 -18.71
N ALA A 88 7.47 22.60 -18.85
CA ALA A 88 6.53 22.29 -17.79
C ALA A 88 5.81 20.95 -18.02
N ILE A 89 5.48 20.27 -16.93
CA ILE A 89 4.75 19.00 -16.91
C ILE A 89 3.59 19.09 -15.92
N ARG A 90 2.55 18.28 -16.12
CA ARG A 90 1.45 18.19 -15.16
C ARG A 90 1.86 17.33 -13.97
N ASP A 91 1.49 17.74 -12.77
CA ASP A 91 1.71 16.93 -11.58
C ASP A 91 0.82 15.67 -11.62
N SER A 92 1.46 14.53 -11.80
CA SER A 92 0.82 13.21 -11.74
C SER A 92 1.15 12.45 -10.45
N ASN A 93 2.13 12.92 -9.69
CA ASN A 93 2.61 12.23 -8.49
C ASN A 93 1.72 12.52 -7.30
N LEU A 94 1.34 13.78 -7.11
CA LEU A 94 0.53 14.18 -5.97
C LEU A 94 -0.85 13.49 -5.96
N PRO A 95 -1.65 13.50 -7.06
CA PRO A 95 -2.93 12.78 -7.07
C PRO A 95 -2.76 11.26 -6.94
N MET A 96 -1.69 10.68 -7.50
CA MET A 96 -1.38 9.26 -7.32
C MET A 96 -1.05 8.94 -5.85
N LEU A 97 -0.24 9.77 -5.19
CA LEU A 97 0.16 9.58 -3.80
C LEU A 97 -1.04 9.74 -2.85
N GLU A 98 -1.91 10.72 -3.08
CA GLU A 98 -3.15 10.88 -2.31
C GLU A 98 -4.01 9.62 -2.36
N ALA A 99 -4.25 9.09 -3.56
CA ALA A 99 -5.04 7.87 -3.74
C ALA A 99 -4.40 6.66 -3.04
N LEU A 100 -3.08 6.50 -3.13
CA LEU A 100 -2.34 5.41 -2.47
C LEU A 100 -2.40 5.53 -0.93
N LEU A 101 -2.34 6.74 -0.40
CA LEU A 101 -2.47 7.03 1.03
C LEU A 101 -3.87 6.66 1.55
N GLU A 102 -4.90 7.07 0.82
CA GLU A 102 -6.30 6.75 1.15
C GLU A 102 -6.56 5.25 1.05
N GLU A 103 -6.06 4.57 0.00
CA GLU A 103 -6.13 3.11 -0.15
C GLU A 103 -5.47 2.40 1.03
N SER A 104 -4.42 3.00 1.62
CA SER A 104 -3.72 2.46 2.79
C SER A 104 -4.39 2.84 4.12
N GLY A 105 -5.59 3.45 4.10
CA GLY A 105 -6.35 3.83 5.28
C GLY A 105 -5.75 5.02 6.06
N ALA A 106 -4.91 5.82 5.41
CA ALA A 106 -4.42 7.07 5.96
C ALA A 106 -5.38 8.22 5.63
N ARG A 107 -5.35 9.28 6.45
CA ARG A 107 -6.11 10.51 6.21
C ARG A 107 -5.18 11.60 5.73
N VAL A 108 -5.28 11.96 4.45
CA VAL A 108 -4.59 13.14 3.92
C VAL A 108 -5.26 14.39 4.48
N ILE A 109 -4.56 15.13 5.34
CA ILE A 109 -5.09 16.35 5.96
C ILE A 109 -4.71 17.61 5.19
N ARG A 110 -3.66 17.52 4.37
CA ARG A 110 -3.18 18.59 3.50
C ARG A 110 -2.34 17.97 2.39
N SER A 111 -2.55 18.49 1.19
CA SER A 111 -1.77 18.16 0.02
C SER A 111 -1.55 19.46 -0.75
N GLU A 112 -0.30 19.82 -1.03
CA GLU A 112 0.02 21.09 -1.68
C GLU A 112 1.24 20.99 -2.58
N ARG A 113 1.19 21.72 -3.69
CA ARG A 113 2.33 22.01 -4.54
C ARG A 113 2.97 23.33 -4.09
N LEU A 114 4.28 23.32 -3.96
CA LEU A 114 5.09 24.46 -3.53
C LEU A 114 6.04 24.88 -4.66
N PRO A 115 6.29 26.19 -4.83
CA PRO A 115 7.36 26.66 -5.69
C PRO A 115 8.72 26.29 -5.09
N ASP A 116 9.78 26.27 -5.91
CA ASP A 116 11.14 25.94 -5.50
C ASP A 116 11.82 27.09 -4.73
N VAL A 117 11.23 27.43 -3.58
CA VAL A 117 11.67 28.50 -2.69
C VAL A 117 12.00 27.90 -1.32
N THR A 118 13.28 27.65 -1.05
CA THR A 118 13.77 26.95 0.15
C THR A 118 13.14 27.42 1.47
N PRO A 119 13.07 28.74 1.79
CA PRO A 119 12.44 29.18 3.04
C PRO A 119 10.96 28.78 3.16
N ARG A 120 10.23 28.78 2.04
CA ARG A 120 8.81 28.39 2.00
C ARG A 120 8.64 26.89 2.16
N VAL A 121 9.53 26.10 1.55
CA VAL A 121 9.56 24.64 1.72
C VAL A 121 9.84 24.28 3.18
N ALA A 122 10.84 24.92 3.80
CA ALA A 122 11.19 24.72 5.21
C ALA A 122 10.02 25.07 6.15
N GLU A 123 9.39 26.23 5.95
CA GLU A 123 8.20 26.65 6.72
C GLU A 123 7.07 25.61 6.61
N ARG A 124 6.82 25.09 5.41
CA ARG A 124 5.76 24.11 5.16
C ARG A 124 6.05 22.74 5.75
N ILE A 125 7.30 22.27 5.68
CA ILE A 125 7.73 21.04 6.35
C ILE A 125 7.58 21.17 7.87
N ALA A 126 8.04 22.28 8.46
CA ALA A 126 7.92 22.51 9.91
C ALA A 126 6.45 22.48 10.38
N ARG A 127 5.57 23.21 9.68
CA ARG A 127 4.14 23.19 9.97
C ARG A 127 3.52 21.80 9.76
N ALA A 128 3.97 21.05 8.76
CA ALA A 128 3.49 19.69 8.53
C ALA A 128 3.85 18.75 9.69
N LEU A 129 5.04 18.90 10.28
CA LEU A 129 5.50 18.11 11.43
C LEU A 129 4.71 18.42 12.72
N GLU A 130 4.13 19.61 12.85
CA GLU A 130 3.22 19.93 13.96
C GLU A 130 1.84 19.25 13.81
N ASP A 131 1.33 19.21 12.57
CA ASP A 131 -0.05 18.83 12.27
C ASP A 131 -0.25 17.32 11.98
N ALA A 132 0.79 16.60 11.58
CA ALA A 132 0.67 15.24 11.03
C ALA A 132 1.50 14.18 11.75
N ASP A 133 1.10 12.93 11.55
CA ASP A 133 1.86 11.76 12.00
C ASP A 133 2.93 11.37 10.97
N VAL A 134 2.67 11.64 9.69
CA VAL A 134 3.55 11.38 8.56
C VAL A 134 3.60 12.58 7.62
N VAL A 135 4.79 12.98 7.21
CA VAL A 135 5.03 14.02 6.19
C VAL A 135 5.77 13.39 5.01
N LEU A 136 5.24 13.60 3.81
CA LEU A 136 5.82 13.13 2.56
C LEU A 136 6.20 14.33 1.69
N THR A 137 7.41 14.33 1.14
CA THR A 137 7.79 15.25 0.07
C THR A 137 8.03 14.50 -1.22
N LEU A 138 7.53 15.03 -2.33
CA LEU A 138 7.74 14.52 -3.69
C LEU A 138 8.75 15.40 -4.40
N GLY A 139 9.77 14.76 -4.98
CA GLY A 139 10.90 15.51 -5.50
C GLY A 139 11.84 15.87 -4.35
N GLY A 140 12.91 16.55 -4.72
CA GLY A 140 13.75 17.13 -3.69
C GLY A 140 14.69 16.16 -2.93
N VAL A 141 15.02 15.00 -3.52
CA VAL A 141 16.00 14.03 -2.96
C VAL A 141 17.12 13.66 -3.94
N SER A 142 17.16 14.31 -5.11
CA SER A 142 18.12 14.01 -6.18
C SER A 142 19.44 14.77 -6.02
N ALA A 143 20.53 14.32 -6.65
CA ALA A 143 21.83 14.98 -6.59
C ALA A 143 21.92 16.31 -7.37
N GLY A 144 20.79 16.98 -7.62
CA GLY A 144 20.73 18.28 -8.29
C GLY A 144 21.38 19.38 -7.45
N ARG A 145 21.98 20.37 -8.10
CA ARG A 145 22.80 21.41 -7.46
C ARG A 145 21.97 22.41 -6.62
N HIS A 146 20.65 22.46 -6.83
CA HIS A 146 19.70 23.31 -6.09
C HIS A 146 18.43 22.51 -5.84
N ASP A 147 18.30 21.97 -4.64
CA ASP A 147 17.18 21.13 -4.25
C ASP A 147 16.57 21.72 -2.96
N PRO A 148 15.43 22.42 -3.06
CA PRO A 148 14.90 23.22 -1.96
C PRO A 148 14.44 22.36 -0.78
N VAL A 149 14.08 21.10 -1.01
CA VAL A 149 13.76 20.15 0.07
C VAL A 149 15.04 19.79 0.81
N GLN A 150 16.14 19.47 0.10
CA GLN A 150 17.40 19.13 0.77
C GLN A 150 17.95 20.29 1.58
N GLU A 151 17.89 21.49 1.03
CA GLU A 151 18.33 22.69 1.73
C GLU A 151 17.42 22.97 2.95
N ALA A 152 16.10 22.81 2.82
CA ALA A 152 15.16 22.94 3.93
C ALA A 152 15.36 21.90 5.04
N LEU A 153 15.90 20.73 4.70
CA LEU A 153 16.20 19.66 5.64
C LEU A 153 17.61 19.77 6.27
N ALA A 154 18.44 20.73 5.86
CA ALA A 154 19.81 20.85 6.36
C ALA A 154 19.89 21.01 7.89
N ASP A 155 18.89 21.67 8.48
CA ASP A 155 18.79 21.91 9.93
C ASP A 155 17.95 20.84 10.66
N GLN A 156 17.61 19.72 10.00
CA GLN A 156 16.83 18.61 10.57
C GLN A 156 17.73 17.37 10.77
N PRO A 157 18.48 17.27 11.88
CA PRO A 157 19.45 16.19 12.10
C PRO A 157 18.81 14.80 12.21
N ASP A 158 17.52 14.74 12.54
CA ASP A 158 16.76 13.50 12.67
C ASP A 158 16.31 12.92 11.33
N ILE A 159 16.59 13.60 10.20
CA ILE A 159 16.27 13.15 8.85
C ILE A 159 17.57 12.78 8.13
N ALA A 160 17.76 11.48 7.93
CA ALA A 160 18.91 10.94 7.24
C ALA A 160 18.62 10.77 5.73
N ARG A 161 19.67 10.94 4.94
CA ARG A 161 19.64 10.69 3.49
C ARG A 161 20.22 9.32 3.18
N TRP A 162 19.46 8.56 2.41
CA TRP A 162 19.75 7.18 2.09
C TRP A 162 19.96 6.99 0.59
N ARG A 163 20.87 6.07 0.25
CA ARG A 163 20.97 5.48 -1.08
C ARG A 163 20.59 4.02 -0.96
N VAL A 164 19.30 3.75 -1.03
CA VAL A 164 18.74 2.40 -0.89
C VAL A 164 19.09 1.58 -2.13
N ALA A 165 19.51 0.33 -1.94
CA ALA A 165 19.84 -0.61 -3.01
C ALA A 165 18.56 -1.11 -3.70
N MET A 166 17.81 -0.19 -4.34
CA MET A 166 16.57 -0.47 -5.06
C MET A 166 16.49 0.28 -6.40
N LYS A 167 15.71 -0.25 -7.33
CA LYS A 167 15.28 0.46 -8.54
C LYS A 167 13.84 0.11 -8.91
N PRO A 168 13.01 1.11 -9.25
CA PRO A 168 13.25 2.54 -9.08
C PRO A 168 13.24 2.92 -7.58
N GLY A 169 13.72 4.12 -7.19
CA GLY A 169 13.64 4.58 -5.80
C GLY A 169 14.94 4.72 -4.99
N ARG A 170 16.11 4.73 -5.64
CA ARG A 170 17.42 4.72 -4.94
C ARG A 170 17.62 5.86 -3.91
N PRO A 171 17.47 7.16 -4.25
CA PRO A 171 17.66 8.22 -3.27
C PRO A 171 16.40 8.41 -2.43
N GLN A 172 16.55 8.48 -1.12
CA GLN A 172 15.44 8.75 -0.20
C GLN A 172 15.91 9.60 0.97
N ALA A 173 15.00 10.38 1.55
CA ALA A 173 15.19 10.96 2.87
C ALA A 173 14.22 10.31 3.85
N PHE A 174 14.68 9.93 5.03
CA PHE A 174 13.84 9.31 6.04
C PHE A 174 14.29 9.72 7.44
N GLY A 175 13.34 10.00 8.31
CA GLY A 175 13.59 10.39 9.68
C GLY A 175 12.35 10.38 10.55
N SER A 176 12.57 10.64 11.84
CA SER A 176 11.50 10.77 12.82
C SER A 176 11.58 12.07 13.65
N PRO A 177 11.70 13.25 13.02
CA PRO A 177 11.81 14.51 13.75
C PRO A 177 10.58 14.74 14.65
N GLN A 178 10.82 15.13 15.90
CA GLN A 178 9.79 15.30 16.93
C GLN A 178 8.83 14.08 17.08
N GLY A 179 9.31 12.87 16.75
CA GLY A 179 8.52 11.64 16.80
C GLY A 179 7.53 11.45 15.65
N ARG A 180 7.60 12.27 14.59
CA ARG A 180 6.75 12.17 13.38
C ARG A 180 7.54 11.60 12.22
N LEU A 181 6.94 10.72 11.43
CA LEU A 181 7.66 10.12 10.30
C LEU A 181 7.79 11.14 9.16
N PHE A 182 8.99 11.26 8.61
CA PHE A 182 9.26 12.04 7.42
C PHE A 182 9.78 11.13 6.31
N PHE A 183 9.24 11.27 5.10
CA PHE A 183 9.67 10.56 3.90
C PHE A 183 9.88 11.55 2.75
N GLY A 184 11.12 11.68 2.29
CA GLY A 184 11.44 12.35 1.03
C GLY A 184 11.54 11.34 -0.10
N LEU A 185 10.60 11.44 -1.04
CA LEU A 185 10.45 10.55 -2.19
C LEU A 185 11.07 11.15 -3.46
N PRO A 186 11.61 10.33 -4.37
CA PRO A 186 12.08 10.82 -5.67
C PRO A 186 10.94 11.42 -6.51
N GLY A 187 11.25 12.36 -7.40
CA GLY A 187 10.24 13.00 -8.27
C GLY A 187 9.73 12.16 -9.44
N ASN A 188 10.33 11.00 -9.71
CA ASN A 188 9.92 10.13 -10.81
C ASN A 188 8.71 9.26 -10.41
N PRO A 189 7.60 9.24 -11.18
CA PRO A 189 6.37 8.53 -10.80
C PRO A 189 6.54 7.04 -10.46
N ALA A 190 7.36 6.31 -11.22
CA ALA A 190 7.65 4.91 -10.88
C ALA A 190 8.35 4.75 -9.54
N SER A 191 9.20 5.72 -9.19
CA SER A 191 9.96 5.70 -7.95
C SER A 191 9.04 6.02 -6.77
N VAL A 192 8.16 7.00 -6.92
CA VAL A 192 7.14 7.34 -5.91
C VAL A 192 6.30 6.11 -5.58
N ALA A 193 5.70 5.47 -6.61
CA ALA A 193 4.85 4.30 -6.40
C ALA A 193 5.63 3.11 -5.77
N CYS A 194 6.85 2.85 -6.25
CA CYS A 194 7.68 1.77 -5.71
C CYS A 194 8.08 2.01 -4.25
N VAL A 195 8.56 3.21 -3.92
CA VAL A 195 8.94 3.58 -2.56
C VAL A 195 7.72 3.60 -1.65
N PHE A 196 6.57 4.06 -2.15
CA PHE A 196 5.33 4.01 -1.40
C PHE A 196 5.02 2.57 -0.97
N GLU A 197 4.96 1.64 -1.91
CA GLU A 197 4.59 0.25 -1.65
C GLU A 197 5.60 -0.48 -0.75
N THR A 198 6.89 -0.17 -0.89
CA THR A 198 7.97 -0.89 -0.19
C THR A 198 8.34 -0.30 1.17
N LEU A 199 8.07 0.99 1.41
CA LEU A 199 8.55 1.68 2.62
C LEU A 199 7.45 2.49 3.32
N VAL A 200 6.68 3.31 2.59
CA VAL A 200 5.65 4.17 3.20
C VAL A 200 4.45 3.34 3.68
N ARG A 201 3.92 2.45 2.84
CA ARG A 201 2.74 1.63 3.16
C ARG A 201 2.97 0.72 4.39
N PRO A 202 4.10 -0.01 4.51
CA PRO A 202 4.40 -0.77 5.73
C PRO A 202 4.47 0.10 6.99
N ALA A 203 5.02 1.32 6.89
CA ALA A 203 5.08 2.25 8.01
C ALA A 203 3.69 2.74 8.44
N LEU A 204 2.81 3.06 7.48
CA LEU A 204 1.40 3.42 7.76
C LEU A 204 0.67 2.28 8.45
N ARG A 205 0.82 1.05 7.93
CA ARG A 205 0.21 -0.14 8.54
C ARG A 205 0.72 -0.39 9.95
N LYS A 206 2.01 -0.14 10.20
CA LYS A 206 2.57 -0.25 11.54
C LYS A 206 1.98 0.79 12.50
N LEU A 207 1.82 2.04 12.07
CA LEU A 207 1.17 3.09 12.85
C LEU A 207 -0.31 2.79 13.16
N GLN A 208 -1.00 2.11 12.24
CA GLN A 208 -2.37 1.62 12.44
C GLN A 208 -2.46 0.37 13.33
N GLY A 209 -1.33 -0.24 13.69
CA GLY A 209 -1.29 -1.42 14.56
C GLY A 209 -1.50 -2.75 13.84
N PHE A 210 -1.39 -2.80 12.51
CA PHE A 210 -1.43 -4.07 11.78
C PHE A 210 -0.24 -4.97 12.15
N ALA A 211 -0.49 -6.28 12.22
CA ALA A 211 0.55 -7.30 12.36
C ALA A 211 1.19 -7.63 11.01
N ALA A 212 0.39 -7.77 9.95
CA ALA A 212 0.85 -7.94 8.58
C ALA A 212 1.04 -6.58 7.90
N LEU A 213 2.29 -6.22 7.59
CA LEU A 213 2.65 -4.90 7.05
C LEU A 213 2.79 -4.89 5.52
N ASP A 214 3.26 -5.99 4.94
CA ASP A 214 3.52 -6.07 3.52
C ASP A 214 2.25 -6.40 2.73
N ARG A 215 2.25 -6.09 1.44
CA ARG A 215 1.28 -6.66 0.50
C ARG A 215 1.52 -8.16 0.32
N PRO A 216 0.48 -8.93 -0.08
CA PRO A 216 0.66 -10.33 -0.44
C PRO A 216 1.76 -10.51 -1.50
N ARG A 217 2.53 -11.58 -1.36
CA ARG A 217 3.55 -11.97 -2.32
C ARG A 217 3.13 -13.25 -3.04
N LEU A 218 3.50 -13.38 -4.30
CA LEU A 218 3.19 -14.51 -5.15
C LEU A 218 4.45 -15.03 -5.82
N ASP A 219 4.56 -16.36 -5.92
CA ASP A 219 5.49 -17.00 -6.84
C ASP A 219 4.94 -16.90 -8.27
N VAL A 220 5.73 -16.32 -9.17
CA VAL A 220 5.38 -16.17 -10.59
C VAL A 220 6.52 -16.67 -11.45
N ARG A 221 6.20 -17.09 -12.68
CA ARG A 221 7.20 -17.38 -13.72
C ARG A 221 7.40 -16.17 -14.63
N ALA A 222 8.65 -15.85 -14.93
CA ALA A 222 8.95 -14.82 -15.92
C ALA A 222 8.54 -15.30 -17.32
N ALA A 223 7.62 -14.59 -18.00
CA ALA A 223 7.20 -14.95 -19.35
C ALA A 223 8.29 -14.70 -20.40
N HIS A 224 9.13 -13.72 -20.14
CA HIS A 224 10.27 -13.33 -20.96
C HIS A 224 11.47 -13.06 -20.04
N ALA A 225 12.65 -12.91 -20.64
CA ALA A 225 13.83 -12.54 -19.88
C ALA A 225 13.66 -11.13 -19.30
N ILE A 226 14.08 -10.94 -18.06
CA ILE A 226 14.09 -9.63 -17.38
C ILE A 226 15.54 -9.28 -17.12
N GLU A 227 16.01 -8.22 -17.76
CA GLU A 227 17.39 -7.75 -17.62
C GLU A 227 17.51 -6.81 -16.41
N SER A 228 18.55 -7.00 -15.61
CA SER A 228 18.83 -6.20 -14.43
C SER A 228 20.33 -5.85 -14.33
N ARG A 229 20.75 -5.27 -13.21
CA ARG A 229 22.18 -5.07 -12.92
C ARG A 229 22.41 -5.26 -11.43
N PRO A 230 23.52 -5.90 -11.02
CA PRO A 230 23.83 -6.12 -9.62
C PRO A 230 23.92 -4.84 -8.79
N GLY A 231 23.78 -5.00 -7.47
CA GLY A 231 23.95 -3.93 -6.48
C GLY A 231 22.67 -3.14 -6.17
N ARG A 232 21.51 -3.66 -6.58
CA ARG A 232 20.18 -3.21 -6.16
C ARG A 232 19.10 -4.24 -6.50
N THR A 233 18.05 -4.31 -5.71
CA THR A 233 16.82 -5.02 -6.08
C THR A 233 16.06 -4.22 -7.13
N ASP A 234 15.78 -4.82 -8.29
CA ASP A 234 14.92 -4.20 -9.31
C ASP A 234 13.45 -4.64 -9.04
N PHE A 235 12.58 -3.66 -8.82
CA PHE A 235 11.13 -3.81 -8.68
C PHE A 235 10.47 -3.56 -10.04
N VAL A 236 10.26 -4.64 -10.79
CA VAL A 236 9.80 -4.60 -12.18
C VAL A 236 8.28 -4.57 -12.23
N ARG A 237 7.70 -3.52 -12.80
CA ARG A 237 6.24 -3.42 -13.00
C ARG A 237 5.80 -4.49 -13.98
N ALA A 238 4.91 -5.37 -13.55
CA ALA A 238 4.49 -6.54 -14.31
C ALA A 238 2.98 -6.71 -14.38
N ILE A 239 2.51 -7.23 -15.50
CA ILE A 239 1.16 -7.75 -15.70
C ILE A 239 1.21 -9.25 -15.40
N LEU A 240 0.28 -9.69 -14.55
CA LEU A 240 0.09 -11.10 -14.23
C LEU A 240 -0.96 -11.73 -15.15
N ALA A 241 -0.67 -12.95 -15.60
CA ALA A 241 -1.60 -13.81 -16.33
C ALA A 241 -1.55 -15.24 -15.77
N ARG A 242 -2.69 -15.93 -15.73
CA ARG A 242 -2.75 -17.31 -15.24
C ARG A 242 -2.58 -18.28 -16.39
N ARG A 243 -1.70 -19.28 -16.24
CA ARG A 243 -1.52 -20.38 -17.20
C ARG A 243 -1.63 -21.71 -16.46
N GLY A 244 -2.80 -22.33 -16.52
CA GLY A 244 -3.13 -23.49 -15.70
C GLY A 244 -3.07 -23.15 -14.21
N ALA A 245 -2.23 -23.86 -13.46
CA ALA A 245 -2.06 -23.65 -12.02
C ALA A 245 -1.04 -22.55 -11.66
N GLU A 246 -0.25 -22.06 -12.62
CA GLU A 246 0.86 -21.14 -12.35
C GLU A 246 0.55 -19.70 -12.81
N TRP A 247 1.06 -18.73 -12.06
CA TRP A 247 1.06 -17.32 -12.45
C TRP A 247 2.30 -17.00 -13.27
N TRP A 248 2.10 -16.20 -14.32
CA TRP A 248 3.16 -15.73 -15.21
C TRP A 248 3.18 -14.21 -15.23
N ALA A 249 4.38 -13.65 -15.23
CA ALA A 249 4.61 -12.21 -15.22
C ALA A 249 5.29 -11.76 -16.51
N SER A 250 4.73 -10.74 -17.14
CA SER A 250 5.34 -10.00 -18.25
C SER A 250 5.53 -8.55 -17.83
N GLU A 251 6.58 -7.88 -18.31
CA GLU A 251 6.74 -6.44 -18.05
C GLU A 251 5.51 -5.67 -18.52
N ALA A 252 5.02 -4.74 -17.70
CA ALA A 252 3.84 -3.93 -17.99
C ALA A 252 4.08 -2.83 -19.07
N GLY A 253 5.24 -2.87 -19.71
CA GLY A 253 5.77 -1.86 -20.61
C GLY A 253 7.20 -1.45 -20.22
N ALA A 254 7.71 -0.40 -20.85
CA ALA A 254 9.08 0.08 -20.64
C ALA A 254 9.33 0.46 -19.17
N GLN A 255 10.41 -0.07 -18.58
CA GLN A 255 10.74 0.08 -17.16
C GLN A 255 11.43 1.43 -16.80
N ILE A 256 11.25 2.47 -17.59
CA ILE A 256 11.79 3.82 -17.31
C ILE A 256 11.06 4.43 -16.12
N SER A 257 11.78 5.10 -15.22
CA SER A 257 11.23 5.60 -13.95
C SER A 257 10.28 6.80 -14.11
N GLY A 258 10.44 7.57 -15.20
CA GLY A 258 9.57 8.69 -15.55
C GLY A 258 8.27 8.29 -16.27
N HIS A 259 8.14 7.04 -16.71
CA HIS A 259 6.92 6.58 -17.38
C HIS A 259 5.81 6.36 -16.35
N VAL A 260 4.57 6.68 -16.74
CA VAL A 260 3.35 6.56 -15.89
C VAL A 260 2.43 5.42 -16.37
N LEU A 261 2.39 5.13 -17.67
CA LEU A 261 1.49 4.12 -18.24
C LEU A 261 1.76 2.68 -17.73
N PRO A 262 3.01 2.21 -17.62
CA PRO A 262 3.30 0.88 -17.07
C PRO A 262 2.77 0.67 -15.65
N GLN A 263 2.69 1.73 -14.84
CA GLN A 263 2.19 1.70 -13.46
C GLN A 263 0.70 1.43 -13.46
N SER A 264 -0.05 2.16 -14.29
CA SER A 264 -1.48 1.94 -14.45
C SER A 264 -1.79 0.51 -14.88
N ARG A 265 -0.94 -0.11 -15.69
CA ARG A 265 -1.10 -1.50 -16.15
C ARG A 265 -0.62 -2.57 -15.16
N ALA A 266 0.25 -2.23 -14.22
CA ALA A 266 0.90 -3.22 -13.37
C ALA A 266 -0.07 -3.90 -12.40
N HIS A 267 -0.07 -5.23 -12.39
CA HIS A 267 -0.72 -6.05 -11.36
C HIS A 267 0.22 -6.31 -10.19
N ALA A 268 1.53 -6.30 -10.44
CA ALA A 268 2.54 -6.63 -9.44
C ALA A 268 3.87 -5.89 -9.68
N LEU A 269 4.71 -5.89 -8.64
CA LEU A 269 6.14 -5.60 -8.73
C LEU A 269 6.88 -6.94 -8.64
N VAL A 270 7.50 -7.40 -9.73
CA VAL A 270 8.39 -8.56 -9.72
C VAL A 270 9.73 -8.17 -9.10
N LEU A 271 10.23 -8.97 -8.16
CA LEU A 271 11.48 -8.73 -7.46
C LEU A 271 12.60 -9.45 -8.19
N VAL A 272 13.50 -8.68 -8.80
CA VAL A 272 14.78 -9.20 -9.28
C VAL A 272 15.81 -9.01 -8.17
N PRO A 273 16.38 -10.08 -7.60
CA PRO A 273 17.30 -10.00 -6.46
C PRO A 273 18.53 -9.14 -6.75
N GLU A 274 19.13 -8.55 -5.70
CA GLU A 274 20.26 -7.64 -5.83
C GLU A 274 21.49 -8.24 -6.52
N ALA A 275 21.71 -9.55 -6.37
CA ALA A 275 22.83 -10.24 -7.00
C ALA A 275 22.56 -10.65 -8.46
N ALA A 276 21.31 -10.57 -8.93
CA ALA A 276 20.92 -11.06 -10.24
C ALA A 276 21.20 -10.03 -11.34
N GLU A 277 21.80 -10.50 -12.43
CA GLU A 277 21.95 -9.70 -13.66
C GLU A 277 20.76 -9.89 -14.59
N ARG A 278 20.06 -11.02 -14.45
CA ARG A 278 18.98 -11.44 -15.34
C ARG A 278 18.09 -12.46 -14.65
N VAL A 279 16.81 -12.45 -15.01
CA VAL A 279 15.87 -13.55 -14.77
C VAL A 279 15.57 -14.22 -16.10
N ALA A 280 15.74 -15.54 -16.19
CA ALA A 280 15.52 -16.29 -17.41
C ALA A 280 14.01 -16.53 -17.67
N PRO A 281 13.57 -16.70 -18.93
CA PRO A 281 12.22 -17.13 -19.22
C PRO A 281 11.87 -18.45 -18.52
N GLY A 282 10.70 -18.50 -17.88
CA GLY A 282 10.20 -19.63 -17.10
C GLY A 282 10.77 -19.73 -15.68
N GLU A 283 11.78 -18.92 -15.32
CA GLU A 283 12.34 -18.87 -13.98
C GLU A 283 11.30 -18.37 -12.98
N ARG A 284 11.31 -18.97 -11.78
CA ARG A 284 10.42 -18.58 -10.68
C ARG A 284 11.02 -17.41 -9.92
N VAL A 285 10.22 -16.38 -9.73
CA VAL A 285 10.57 -15.16 -8.98
C VAL A 285 9.39 -14.75 -8.12
N GLU A 286 9.69 -13.99 -7.06
CA GLU A 286 8.66 -13.44 -6.20
C GLU A 286 8.10 -12.14 -6.79
N ALA A 287 6.81 -11.90 -6.60
CA ALA A 287 6.18 -10.64 -6.97
C ALA A 287 5.30 -10.11 -5.83
N ILE A 288 5.42 -8.82 -5.52
CA ILE A 288 4.48 -8.11 -4.66
C ILE A 288 3.21 -7.83 -5.46
N LEU A 289 2.08 -8.38 -5.03
CA LEU A 289 0.79 -8.19 -5.67
C LEU A 289 0.23 -6.81 -5.31
N LEU A 290 0.05 -5.95 -6.32
CA LEU A 290 -0.60 -4.64 -6.17
C LEU A 290 -2.12 -4.79 -6.28
N ARG A 291 -2.57 -5.49 -7.31
CA ARG A 291 -3.98 -5.84 -7.55
C ARG A 291 -4.06 -7.15 -8.34
N TRP A 292 -5.19 -7.84 -8.21
CA TRP A 292 -5.46 -8.98 -9.07
C TRP A 292 -5.73 -8.52 -10.52
N PRO A 293 -5.31 -9.29 -11.54
CA PRO A 293 -5.84 -9.11 -12.89
C PRO A 293 -7.36 -9.28 -12.88
N ASP A 294 -8.05 -8.55 -13.75
CA ASP A 294 -9.47 -8.77 -13.98
C ASP A 294 -9.69 -10.23 -14.41
N ALA A 295 -10.78 -10.84 -13.95
CA ALA A 295 -11.16 -12.18 -14.38
C ALA A 295 -11.47 -12.13 -15.88
N GLU A 296 -10.81 -13.00 -16.66
CA GLU A 296 -11.18 -13.30 -18.04
C GLU A 296 -12.54 -14.01 -18.12
#